data_AF-A0A838HWG0-F1
#
_entry.id   AF-A0A838HWG0-F1
#
_cell.length_a   1.000
_cell.length_b   1.000
_cell.length_c   1.000
_cell.angle_alpha   90.00
_cell.angle_beta   90.00
_cell.angle_gamma   90.00
#
_symmetry.space_group_name_H-M   'P 1'
#
loop_
_entity.id
_entity.type
_entity.pdbx_description
1 polymer ?
#
loop_
_entity_poly.entity_id
_entity_poly.type
_entity_poly.pdbx_seq_one_letter_code
_entity_poly.pdbx_strand_id
1 'polypeptide(L)'
;ARVLPGGGTVYLLGDTVAIGQAVEDELTAAGYATERLGGPSRVETALEVADKVRSLHPDVTEVAVARAYPFPDEETSGWADSVTGGGFAAWSGVPIVVTPREGVHPAVAAWLAADAPTGTIVLGGAAALSAEVEGGLPNPRRVSGPERTATAAAIATELWATPTTGRRDFVVLNGEHPDGWAFGLAAAGLAADAGAPLLLVNAGVPQPTRSLVGACGSPEVDLLLVGDTSIVPAAVQAELDALDGGAC
;
A
#
# COMPACT_ATOMS: atom_id res chain seq x y z
N ALA A 1 25.15 -4.87 12.15
CA ALA A 1 24.36 -4.41 13.31
C ALA A 1 22.90 -4.76 13.04
N ARG A 2 22.10 -5.11 14.06
CA ARG A 2 20.65 -5.28 13.86
C ARG A 2 20.00 -3.89 13.71
N VAL A 3 18.99 -3.79 12.85
CA VAL A 3 18.27 -2.53 12.60
C VAL A 3 17.51 -2.07 13.85
N LEU A 4 16.95 -3.02 14.61
CA LEU A 4 16.23 -2.75 15.85
C LEU A 4 17.18 -2.87 17.07
N PRO A 5 17.26 -1.86 17.95
CA PRO A 5 18.02 -1.95 19.19
C PRO A 5 17.43 -3.00 20.14
N GLY A 6 18.23 -3.49 21.10
CA GLY A 6 17.75 -4.40 22.14
C GLY A 6 16.62 -3.75 22.96
N GLY A 7 15.57 -4.51 23.27
CA GLY A 7 14.36 -4.01 23.92
C GLY A 7 13.38 -3.29 22.99
N GLY A 8 13.68 -3.16 21.69
CA GLY A 8 12.74 -2.61 20.71
C GLY A 8 11.50 -3.49 20.53
N THR A 9 10.39 -2.86 20.15
CA THR A 9 9.12 -3.55 19.88
C THR A 9 9.12 -4.20 18.50
N VAL A 10 8.68 -5.45 18.44
CA VAL A 10 8.41 -6.21 17.21
C VAL A 10 6.91 -6.45 17.11
N TYR A 11 6.29 -5.85 16.11
CA TYR A 11 4.89 -6.09 15.80
C TYR A 11 4.73 -7.38 14.98
N LEU A 12 3.86 -8.28 15.44
CA LEU A 12 3.53 -9.53 14.79
C LEU A 12 2.16 -9.38 14.13
N LEU A 13 2.13 -9.25 12.80
CA LEU A 13 0.88 -9.06 12.06
C LEU A 13 0.25 -10.41 11.70
N GLY A 14 -0.90 -10.70 12.30
CA GLY A 14 -1.62 -11.96 12.13
C GLY A 14 -1.63 -12.86 13.37
N ASP A 15 -2.54 -13.81 13.36
CA ASP A 15 -2.72 -14.77 14.44
C ASP A 15 -1.59 -15.82 14.48
N THR A 16 -1.73 -16.82 15.36
CA THR A 16 -0.76 -17.91 15.49
C THR A 16 -0.78 -18.91 14.34
N VAL A 17 -1.80 -18.88 13.47
CA VAL A 17 -1.83 -19.69 12.24
C VAL A 17 -0.93 -19.05 11.18
N ALA A 18 -0.93 -17.72 11.08
CA ALA A 18 -0.05 -16.96 10.19
C ALA A 18 1.39 -16.91 10.71
N ILE A 19 1.59 -16.55 11.98
CA ILE A 19 2.90 -16.48 12.63
C ILE A 19 2.86 -17.29 13.93
N GLY A 20 3.39 -18.51 13.86
CA GLY A 20 3.38 -19.46 14.97
C GLY A 20 3.95 -18.89 16.28
N GLN A 21 3.43 -19.39 17.42
CA GLN A 21 3.83 -18.94 18.75
C GLN A 21 5.35 -19.03 18.98
N ALA A 22 5.99 -20.07 18.43
CA ALA A 22 7.44 -20.25 18.55
C ALA A 22 8.25 -19.05 18.01
N VAL A 23 7.77 -18.35 16.98
CA VAL A 23 8.43 -17.14 16.45
C VAL A 23 8.41 -16.01 17.47
N GLU A 24 7.27 -15.83 18.14
CA GLU A 24 7.12 -14.82 19.20
C GLU A 24 7.98 -15.13 20.43
N ASP A 25 8.05 -16.41 20.81
CA ASP A 25 8.87 -16.89 21.91
C ASP A 25 10.37 -16.66 21.60
N GLU A 26 10.81 -16.93 20.37
CA GLU A 26 12.19 -16.68 19.91
C GLU A 26 12.55 -15.19 19.94
N LEU A 27 11.64 -14.31 19.51
CA LEU A 27 11.84 -12.86 19.57
C LEU A 27 11.96 -12.36 21.01
N THR A 28 11.09 -12.85 21.89
CA THR A 28 11.11 -12.50 23.32
C THR A 28 12.38 -12.99 23.99
N ALA A 29 12.81 -14.23 23.71
CA ALA A 29 14.07 -14.80 24.21
C ALA A 29 15.30 -14.03 23.68
N ALA A 30 15.21 -13.44 22.49
CA ALA A 30 16.22 -12.55 21.93
C ALA A 30 16.21 -11.12 22.55
N GLY A 31 15.30 -10.84 23.49
CA GLY A 31 15.24 -9.59 24.23
C GLY A 31 14.42 -8.47 23.57
N TYR A 32 13.50 -8.82 22.65
CA TYR A 32 12.54 -7.88 22.08
C TYR A 32 11.22 -7.88 22.85
N ALA A 33 10.53 -6.74 22.86
CA ALA A 33 9.12 -6.69 23.25
C ALA A 33 8.28 -7.10 22.04
N THR A 34 7.37 -8.06 22.18
CA THR A 34 6.47 -8.46 21.09
C THR A 34 5.07 -7.90 21.31
N GLU A 35 4.43 -7.47 20.23
CA GLU A 35 3.02 -7.06 20.24
C GLU A 35 2.34 -7.67 19.01
N ARG A 36 1.39 -8.57 19.24
CA ARG A 36 0.66 -9.22 18.15
C ARG A 36 -0.60 -8.44 17.82
N LEU A 37 -0.74 -8.11 16.53
CA LEU A 37 -1.90 -7.45 15.94
C LEU A 37 -2.52 -8.45 14.95
N GLY A 38 -3.53 -9.20 15.39
CA GLY A 38 -4.07 -10.31 14.61
C GLY A 38 -5.47 -10.70 15.03
N GLY A 39 -6.31 -10.96 14.04
CA GLY A 39 -7.68 -11.43 14.22
C GLY A 39 -7.98 -12.69 13.39
N PRO A 40 -9.21 -13.23 13.48
CA PRO A 40 -9.60 -14.48 12.79
C PRO A 40 -9.63 -14.37 11.26
N SER A 41 -9.54 -13.17 10.71
CA SER A 41 -9.37 -12.96 9.27
C SER A 41 -8.50 -11.75 8.99
N ARG A 42 -8.21 -11.52 7.70
CA ARG A 42 -7.52 -10.30 7.23
C ARG A 42 -8.30 -9.02 7.55
N VAL A 43 -9.62 -9.10 7.67
CA VAL A 43 -10.46 -7.94 8.01
C VAL A 43 -10.21 -7.55 9.47
N GLU A 44 -10.38 -8.48 10.41
CA GLU A 44 -10.14 -8.20 11.83
C GLU A 44 -8.66 -7.88 12.10
N THR A 45 -7.72 -8.54 11.43
CA THR A 45 -6.30 -8.19 11.53
C THR A 45 -6.04 -6.75 11.09
N ALA A 46 -6.67 -6.27 10.00
CA ALA A 46 -6.53 -4.88 9.58
C ALA A 46 -7.16 -3.90 10.60
N LEU A 47 -8.22 -4.29 11.31
CA LEU A 47 -8.81 -3.47 12.37
C LEU A 47 -7.87 -3.34 13.58
N GLU A 48 -7.22 -4.43 14.02
CA GLU A 48 -6.21 -4.37 15.09
C GLU A 48 -5.02 -3.46 14.71
N VAL A 49 -4.60 -3.53 13.45
CA VAL A 49 -3.56 -2.62 12.91
C VAL A 49 -4.08 -1.18 12.85
N ALA A 50 -5.32 -0.96 12.43
CA ALA A 50 -5.92 0.37 12.36
C ALA A 50 -6.04 1.01 13.76
N ASP A 51 -6.44 0.27 14.78
CA ASP A 51 -6.47 0.71 16.18
C ASP A 51 -5.07 1.11 16.65
N LYS A 52 -4.05 0.28 16.33
CA LYS A 52 -2.67 0.61 16.66
C LYS A 52 -2.21 1.90 15.99
N VAL A 53 -2.44 2.04 14.68
CA VAL A 53 -2.09 3.25 13.92
C VAL A 53 -2.80 4.48 14.49
N ARG A 54 -4.11 4.39 14.79
CA ARG A 54 -4.86 5.49 15.41
C ARG A 54 -4.29 5.89 16.77
N SER A 55 -3.86 4.92 17.59
CA SER A 55 -3.23 5.22 18.88
C SER A 55 -1.89 5.96 18.75
N LEU A 56 -1.16 5.71 17.66
CA LEU A 56 0.12 6.36 17.35
C LEU A 56 -0.08 7.73 16.65
N HIS A 57 -1.18 7.90 15.93
CA HIS A 57 -1.50 9.08 15.13
C HIS A 57 -2.92 9.60 15.45
N PRO A 58 -3.20 10.04 16.69
CA PRO A 58 -4.54 10.42 17.13
C PRO A 58 -5.08 11.68 16.43
N ASP A 59 -4.20 12.51 15.87
CA ASP A 59 -4.58 13.75 15.17
C ASP A 59 -4.96 13.50 13.70
N VAL A 60 -4.64 12.32 13.15
CA VAL A 60 -5.11 11.91 11.83
C VAL A 60 -6.55 11.44 11.99
N THR A 61 -7.47 11.91 11.15
CA THR A 61 -8.92 11.63 11.29
C THR A 61 -9.55 10.99 10.06
N GLU A 62 -8.78 10.80 8.99
CA GLU A 62 -9.21 10.02 7.82
C GLU A 62 -8.92 8.53 8.02
N VAL A 63 -9.59 7.69 7.22
CA VAL A 63 -9.39 6.24 7.14
C VAL A 63 -9.38 5.84 5.66
N ALA A 64 -8.39 5.06 5.25
CA ALA A 64 -8.38 4.47 3.92
C ALA A 64 -9.09 3.10 3.94
N VAL A 65 -9.86 2.81 2.89
CA VAL A 65 -10.60 1.57 2.73
C VAL A 65 -10.18 0.90 1.43
N ALA A 66 -9.74 -0.35 1.51
CA ALA A 66 -9.34 -1.14 0.35
C ALA A 66 -10.06 -2.49 0.29
N ARG A 67 -9.94 -3.17 -0.84
CA ARG A 67 -10.53 -4.50 -1.01
C ARG A 67 -9.75 -5.55 -0.21
N ALA A 68 -10.48 -6.40 0.51
CA ALA A 68 -9.90 -7.47 1.31
C ALA A 68 -9.49 -8.70 0.47
N TYR A 69 -10.30 -9.14 -0.49
CA TYR A 69 -10.16 -10.45 -1.12
C TYR A 69 -9.96 -10.36 -2.65
N PRO A 70 -9.16 -11.25 -3.24
CA PRO A 70 -8.97 -11.28 -4.69
C PRO A 70 -10.24 -11.71 -5.43
N PHE A 71 -10.30 -11.42 -6.72
CA PHE A 71 -11.25 -12.08 -7.62
C PHE A 71 -10.86 -13.57 -7.77
N PRO A 72 -11.83 -14.48 -7.98
CA PRO A 72 -11.56 -15.91 -8.11
C PRO A 72 -10.56 -16.28 -9.22
N ASP A 73 -10.49 -15.48 -10.26
CA ASP A 73 -9.67 -15.65 -11.46
C ASP A 73 -8.42 -14.76 -11.50
N GLU A 74 -8.19 -13.93 -10.48
CA GLU A 74 -7.09 -12.98 -10.44
C GLU A 74 -6.61 -12.79 -9.00
N GLU A 75 -5.75 -13.69 -8.52
CA GLU A 75 -5.22 -13.67 -7.15
C GLU A 75 -4.51 -12.34 -6.80
N THR A 76 -3.81 -11.75 -7.77
CA THR A 76 -3.07 -10.51 -7.56
C THR A 76 -3.97 -9.29 -7.37
N SER A 77 -5.27 -9.41 -7.66
CA SER A 77 -6.22 -8.31 -7.58
C SER A 77 -6.52 -7.91 -6.12
N GLY A 78 -6.29 -8.81 -5.17
CA GLY A 78 -6.61 -8.60 -3.75
C GLY A 78 -5.69 -7.65 -2.99
N TRP A 79 -4.63 -7.11 -3.61
CA TRP A 79 -3.61 -6.34 -2.88
C TRP A 79 -3.03 -5.11 -3.59
N ALA A 80 -3.13 -4.97 -4.92
CA ALA A 80 -2.39 -3.91 -5.62
C ALA A 80 -2.76 -2.48 -5.17
N ASP A 81 -4.05 -2.22 -4.99
CA ASP A 81 -4.54 -0.91 -4.54
C ASP A 81 -4.16 -0.64 -3.08
N SER A 82 -4.22 -1.66 -2.21
CA SER A 82 -3.87 -1.51 -0.79
C SER A 82 -2.36 -1.41 -0.56
N VAL A 83 -1.53 -2.09 -1.36
CA VAL A 83 -0.06 -1.97 -1.32
C VAL A 83 0.36 -0.56 -1.72
N THR A 84 -0.21 -0.02 -2.79
CA THR A 84 0.13 1.33 -3.24
C THR A 84 -0.37 2.39 -2.25
N GLY A 85 -1.60 2.22 -1.76
CA GLY A 85 -2.12 3.04 -0.66
C GLY A 85 -1.35 2.87 0.65
N GLY A 86 -0.71 1.72 0.85
CA GLY A 86 0.11 1.42 2.02
C GLY A 86 1.30 2.36 2.18
N GLY A 87 1.94 2.75 1.08
CA GLY A 87 2.97 3.79 1.11
C GLY A 87 2.42 5.13 1.61
N PHE A 88 1.25 5.55 1.09
CA PHE A 88 0.59 6.78 1.54
C PHE A 88 0.20 6.69 3.03
N ALA A 89 -0.37 5.57 3.44
CA ALA A 89 -0.77 5.32 4.83
C ALA A 89 0.43 5.36 5.78
N ALA A 90 1.55 4.75 5.40
CA ALA A 90 2.78 4.78 6.17
C ALA A 90 3.36 6.21 6.28
N TRP A 91 3.27 7.00 5.21
CA TRP A 91 3.74 8.39 5.20
C TRP A 91 2.85 9.35 6.00
N SER A 92 1.52 9.18 5.89
CA SER A 92 0.53 10.11 6.45
C SER A 92 0.00 9.72 7.84
N GLY A 93 0.22 8.47 8.27
CA GLY A 93 -0.39 7.91 9.48
C GLY A 93 -1.88 7.58 9.33
N VAL A 94 -2.43 7.59 8.11
CA VAL A 94 -3.82 7.20 7.83
C VAL A 94 -3.97 5.69 7.96
N PRO A 95 -4.82 5.16 8.86
CA PRO A 95 -5.05 3.72 8.94
C PRO A 95 -5.74 3.19 7.68
N ILE A 96 -5.39 1.95 7.28
CA ILE A 96 -6.08 1.22 6.21
C ILE A 96 -6.92 0.11 6.84
N VAL A 97 -8.22 0.10 6.56
CA VAL A 97 -9.11 -1.04 6.81
C VAL A 97 -9.45 -1.74 5.49
N VAL A 98 -9.77 -3.03 5.55
CA VAL A 98 -10.12 -3.81 4.34
C VAL A 98 -11.50 -4.43 4.44
N THR A 99 -12.23 -4.45 3.33
CA THR A 99 -13.61 -4.96 3.27
C THR A 99 -13.88 -5.78 1.99
N PRO A 100 -14.87 -6.70 1.96
CA PRO A 100 -15.32 -7.34 0.73
C PRO A 100 -15.83 -6.34 -0.33
N ARG A 101 -15.79 -6.75 -1.60
CA ARG A 101 -16.15 -5.89 -2.74
C ARG A 101 -17.62 -5.47 -2.79
N GLU A 102 -18.53 -6.33 -2.34
CA GLU A 102 -19.98 -6.11 -2.49
C GLU A 102 -20.65 -5.48 -1.25
N GLY A 103 -19.91 -5.27 -0.16
CA GLY A 103 -20.50 -4.67 1.03
C GLY A 103 -19.48 -4.38 2.13
N VAL A 104 -19.78 -3.38 2.95
CA VAL A 104 -18.95 -3.06 4.12
C VAL A 104 -19.08 -4.20 5.13
N HIS A 105 -17.96 -4.81 5.49
CA HIS A 105 -17.93 -5.89 6.48
C HIS A 105 -18.50 -5.40 7.81
N PRO A 106 -19.34 -6.18 8.52
CA PRO A 106 -19.96 -5.71 9.76
C PRO A 106 -18.96 -5.23 10.82
N ALA A 107 -17.81 -5.90 10.95
CA ALA A 107 -16.75 -5.46 11.86
C ALA A 107 -16.14 -4.11 11.45
N VAL A 108 -15.97 -3.86 10.15
CA VAL A 108 -15.48 -2.57 9.62
C VAL A 108 -16.51 -1.47 9.84
N ALA A 109 -17.80 -1.74 9.59
CA ALA A 109 -18.87 -0.79 9.84
C ALA A 109 -18.96 -0.40 11.33
N ALA A 110 -18.87 -1.38 12.23
CA ALA A 110 -18.85 -1.14 13.67
C ALA A 110 -17.63 -0.32 14.11
N TRP A 111 -16.45 -0.65 13.57
CA TRP A 111 -15.22 0.08 13.85
C TRP A 111 -15.29 1.53 13.36
N LEU A 112 -15.73 1.77 12.12
CA LEU A 112 -15.91 3.12 11.57
C LEU A 112 -16.91 3.96 12.36
N ALA A 113 -17.98 3.33 12.89
CA ALA A 113 -18.94 4.02 13.74
C ALA A 113 -18.35 4.43 15.10
N ALA A 114 -17.42 3.65 15.63
CA ALA A 114 -16.72 3.94 16.89
C ALA A 114 -15.59 4.96 16.72
N ASP A 115 -14.79 4.82 15.65
CA ASP A 115 -13.70 5.74 15.29
C ASP A 115 -14.24 7.12 14.86
N ALA A 116 -15.41 7.14 14.21
CA ALA A 116 -16.09 8.34 13.71
C ALA A 116 -15.17 9.25 12.86
N PRO A 117 -14.55 8.73 11.78
CA PRO A 117 -13.59 9.49 10.99
C PRO A 117 -14.26 10.66 10.26
N THR A 118 -13.47 11.70 9.97
CA THR A 118 -13.94 12.87 9.21
C THR A 118 -14.29 12.53 7.76
N GLY A 119 -13.66 11.49 7.22
CA GLY A 119 -13.96 10.95 5.90
C GLY A 119 -13.17 9.68 5.60
N THR A 120 -13.52 9.06 4.48
CA THR A 120 -12.89 7.83 4.03
C THR A 120 -12.30 7.97 2.64
N ILE A 121 -11.12 7.38 2.45
CA ILE A 121 -10.45 7.30 1.16
C ILE A 121 -10.70 5.90 0.59
N VAL A 122 -11.49 5.80 -0.47
CA VAL A 122 -11.77 4.52 -1.13
C VAL A 122 -10.68 4.25 -2.16
N LEU A 123 -9.83 3.24 -1.90
CA LEU A 123 -8.73 2.87 -2.77
C LEU A 123 -9.19 1.81 -3.78
N GLY A 124 -9.15 2.18 -5.07
CA GLY A 124 -9.54 1.30 -6.16
C GLY A 124 -10.90 1.65 -6.78
N GLY A 125 -11.11 1.17 -8.01
CA GLY A 125 -12.32 1.44 -8.79
C GLY A 125 -13.55 0.67 -8.31
N ALA A 126 -14.69 0.91 -8.96
CA ALA A 126 -15.97 0.25 -8.62
C ALA A 126 -15.93 -1.28 -8.74
N ALA A 127 -15.01 -1.84 -9.54
CA ALA A 127 -14.78 -3.28 -9.61
C ALA A 127 -14.11 -3.84 -8.33
N ALA A 128 -13.24 -3.06 -7.69
CA ALA A 128 -12.57 -3.45 -6.45
C ALA A 128 -13.50 -3.25 -5.24
N LEU A 129 -14.16 -2.10 -5.15
CA LEU A 129 -15.13 -1.78 -4.11
C LEU A 129 -16.35 -1.15 -4.75
N SER A 130 -17.51 -1.82 -4.67
CA SER A 130 -18.73 -1.43 -5.37
C SER A 130 -19.25 -0.05 -4.95
N ALA A 131 -20.19 0.49 -5.71
CA ALA A 131 -20.90 1.72 -5.33
C ALA A 131 -21.69 1.54 -4.02
N GLU A 132 -22.10 0.31 -3.69
CA GLU A 132 -22.75 0.00 -2.41
C GLU A 132 -21.76 0.13 -1.25
N VAL A 133 -20.52 -0.37 -1.40
CA VAL A 133 -19.47 -0.15 -0.42
C VAL A 133 -19.23 1.35 -0.23
N GLU A 134 -19.00 2.09 -1.31
CA GLU A 134 -18.73 3.53 -1.24
C GLU A 134 -19.88 4.29 -0.57
N GLY A 135 -21.13 4.02 -0.94
CA GLY A 135 -22.31 4.66 -0.33
C GLY A 135 -22.52 4.31 1.15
N GLY A 136 -21.91 3.22 1.64
CA GLY A 136 -21.96 2.79 3.04
C GLY A 136 -20.87 3.40 3.93
N LEU A 137 -19.94 4.18 3.38
CA LEU A 137 -18.81 4.76 4.11
C LEU A 137 -19.06 6.23 4.50
N PRO A 138 -18.46 6.73 5.60
CA PRO A 138 -18.57 8.13 5.99
C PRO A 138 -17.74 9.04 5.07
N ASN A 139 -18.41 10.04 4.47
CA ASN A 139 -17.83 11.06 3.57
C ASN A 139 -16.77 10.48 2.60
N PRO A 140 -17.16 9.54 1.71
CA PRO A 140 -16.22 8.82 0.89
C PRO A 140 -15.63 9.71 -0.21
N ARG A 141 -14.32 9.56 -0.45
CA ARG A 141 -13.61 10.06 -1.62
C ARG A 141 -12.86 8.91 -2.27
N ARG A 142 -13.26 8.55 -3.50
CA ARG A 142 -12.60 7.49 -4.27
C ARG A 142 -11.35 8.00 -4.98
N VAL A 143 -10.26 7.26 -4.83
CA VAL A 143 -9.01 7.43 -5.59
C VAL A 143 -8.77 6.15 -6.38
N SER A 144 -8.83 6.26 -7.70
CA SER A 144 -8.84 5.09 -8.58
C SER A 144 -8.47 5.43 -10.01
N GLY A 145 -8.00 4.42 -10.74
CA GLY A 145 -7.93 4.42 -12.20
C GLY A 145 -8.68 3.25 -12.82
N PRO A 146 -8.74 3.16 -14.15
CA PRO A 146 -9.34 2.03 -14.87
C PRO A 146 -8.64 0.70 -14.61
N GLU A 147 -7.40 0.71 -14.14
CA GLU A 147 -6.61 -0.47 -13.76
C GLU A 147 -5.62 -0.13 -12.63
N ARG A 148 -4.96 -1.14 -12.07
CA ARG A 148 -4.13 -1.03 -10.85
C ARG A 148 -3.00 0.00 -10.95
N THR A 149 -2.33 0.10 -12.09
CA THR A 149 -1.24 1.05 -12.34
C THR A 149 -1.75 2.49 -12.48
N ALA A 150 -2.94 2.70 -13.04
CA ALA A 150 -3.62 3.99 -13.02
C ALA A 150 -4.14 4.36 -11.63
N THR A 151 -4.62 3.40 -10.82
CA THR A 151 -4.92 3.66 -9.40
C THR A 151 -3.66 4.07 -8.65
N ALA A 152 -2.53 3.41 -8.89
CA ALA A 152 -1.24 3.79 -8.30
C ALA A 152 -0.81 5.21 -8.69
N ALA A 153 -0.92 5.56 -9.97
CA ALA A 153 -0.65 6.92 -10.45
C ALA A 153 -1.60 7.94 -9.80
N ALA A 154 -2.90 7.64 -9.68
CA ALA A 154 -3.87 8.49 -9.01
C ALA A 154 -3.53 8.70 -7.53
N ILE A 155 -3.09 7.65 -6.82
CA ILE A 155 -2.61 7.76 -5.43
C ILE A 155 -1.41 8.71 -5.36
N ALA A 156 -0.41 8.54 -6.24
CA ALA A 156 0.76 9.41 -6.29
C ALA A 156 0.39 10.89 -6.54
N THR A 157 -0.54 11.17 -7.46
CA THR A 157 -0.89 12.55 -7.79
C THR A 157 -1.90 13.18 -6.83
N GLU A 158 -2.89 12.42 -6.35
CA GLU A 158 -4.00 12.96 -5.56
C GLU A 158 -3.76 12.90 -4.04
N LEU A 159 -3.07 11.87 -3.55
CA LEU A 159 -2.84 11.68 -2.12
C LEU A 159 -1.46 12.19 -1.68
N TRP A 160 -0.43 11.94 -2.49
CA TRP A 160 0.91 12.46 -2.22
C TRP A 160 1.15 13.86 -2.81
N ALA A 161 0.21 14.38 -3.61
CA ALA A 161 0.35 15.65 -4.33
C ALA A 161 1.64 15.72 -5.17
N THR A 162 2.08 14.58 -5.72
CA THR A 162 3.33 14.52 -6.50
C THR A 162 3.16 15.33 -7.79
N PRO A 163 4.10 16.24 -8.11
CA PRO A 163 4.00 17.03 -9.33
C PRO A 163 4.17 16.13 -10.56
N THR A 164 3.69 16.60 -11.71
CA THR A 164 3.84 15.89 -13.00
C THR A 164 5.06 16.35 -13.80
N THR A 165 5.76 17.39 -13.34
CA THR A 165 6.98 17.97 -13.95
C THR A 165 7.97 18.38 -12.85
N GLY A 166 9.27 18.57 -13.18
CA GLY A 166 10.31 18.87 -12.19
C GLY A 166 10.85 17.63 -11.46
N ARG A 167 11.52 17.82 -10.31
CA ARG A 167 12.09 16.69 -9.56
C ARG A 167 11.00 15.79 -8.97
N ARG A 168 11.11 14.48 -9.14
CA ARG A 168 10.17 13.48 -8.62
C ARG A 168 10.91 12.21 -8.20
N ASP A 169 10.47 11.59 -7.10
CA ASP A 169 11.04 10.35 -6.62
C ASP A 169 9.94 9.29 -6.53
N PHE A 170 10.21 8.07 -7.00
CA PHE A 170 9.23 6.98 -6.96
C PHE A 170 9.85 5.66 -6.51
N VAL A 171 9.06 4.87 -5.79
CA VAL A 171 9.35 3.45 -5.56
C VAL A 171 8.54 2.63 -6.55
N VAL A 172 9.16 1.73 -7.30
CA VAL A 172 8.50 0.98 -8.38
C VAL A 172 8.51 -0.51 -8.06
N LEU A 173 7.34 -1.14 -8.16
CA LEU A 173 7.18 -2.59 -8.02
C LEU A 173 6.38 -3.19 -9.19
N ASN A 174 6.50 -4.50 -9.38
CA ASN A 174 5.67 -5.21 -10.34
C ASN A 174 4.30 -5.55 -9.72
N GLY A 175 3.26 -4.90 -10.22
CA GLY A 175 1.89 -5.04 -9.75
C GLY A 175 1.19 -6.32 -10.20
N GLU A 176 1.74 -7.10 -11.14
CA GLU A 176 1.14 -8.33 -11.67
C GLU A 176 1.94 -9.60 -11.32
N HIS A 177 3.16 -9.45 -10.80
CA HIS A 177 3.96 -10.60 -10.39
C HIS A 177 3.30 -11.35 -9.21
N PRO A 178 3.26 -12.70 -9.21
CA PRO A 178 2.64 -13.47 -8.13
C PRO A 178 3.18 -13.14 -6.74
N ASP A 179 4.49 -12.90 -6.64
CA ASP A 179 5.16 -12.51 -5.39
C ASP A 179 5.27 -10.99 -5.18
N GLY A 180 4.71 -10.18 -6.10
CA GLY A 180 4.83 -8.72 -6.07
C GLY A 180 4.29 -8.10 -4.77
N TRP A 181 3.30 -8.74 -4.15
CA TRP A 181 2.73 -8.31 -2.87
C TRP A 181 3.77 -8.31 -1.74
N ALA A 182 4.68 -9.30 -1.69
CA ALA A 182 5.65 -9.43 -0.61
C ALA A 182 6.68 -8.29 -0.65
N PHE A 183 7.14 -7.97 -1.85
CA PHE A 183 8.03 -6.83 -2.11
C PHE A 183 7.32 -5.50 -1.88
N GLY A 184 6.09 -5.37 -2.35
CA GLY A 184 5.28 -4.17 -2.18
C GLY A 184 5.00 -3.82 -0.72
N LEU A 185 4.60 -4.81 0.09
CA LEU A 185 4.38 -4.61 1.53
C LEU A 185 5.68 -4.21 2.24
N ALA A 186 6.81 -4.83 1.92
CA ALA A 186 8.11 -4.46 2.48
C ALA A 186 8.55 -3.04 2.05
N ALA A 187 8.14 -2.59 0.87
CA ALA A 187 8.49 -1.28 0.33
C ALA A 187 7.64 -0.12 0.86
N ALA A 188 6.49 -0.37 1.48
CA ALA A 188 5.59 0.69 1.95
C ALA A 188 6.26 1.64 2.96
N GLY A 189 6.99 1.10 3.94
CA GLY A 189 7.75 1.93 4.90
C GLY A 189 8.91 2.67 4.24
N LEU A 190 9.58 2.04 3.27
CA LEU A 190 10.66 2.66 2.50
C LEU A 190 10.17 3.82 1.63
N ALA A 191 8.99 3.67 1.01
CA ALA A 191 8.31 4.72 0.28
C ALA A 191 7.99 5.92 1.19
N ALA A 192 7.52 5.66 2.41
CA ALA A 192 7.28 6.71 3.40
C ALA A 192 8.56 7.43 3.83
N ASP A 193 9.62 6.69 4.17
CA ASP A 193 10.91 7.25 4.59
C ASP A 193 11.57 8.08 3.47
N ALA A 194 11.42 7.65 2.21
CA ALA A 194 11.94 8.36 1.05
C ALA A 194 11.05 9.54 0.61
N GLY A 195 9.82 9.66 1.12
CA GLY A 195 8.85 10.63 0.61
C GLY A 195 8.45 10.37 -0.85
N ALA A 196 8.52 9.12 -1.28
CA ALA A 196 8.40 8.71 -2.68
C ALA A 196 7.21 7.75 -2.86
N PRO A 197 6.15 8.13 -3.60
CA PRO A 197 5.00 7.25 -3.80
C PRO A 197 5.36 5.96 -4.56
N LEU A 198 4.57 4.92 -4.29
CA LEU A 198 4.65 3.65 -5.00
C LEU A 198 3.98 3.77 -6.37
N LEU A 199 4.69 3.37 -7.43
CA LEU A 199 4.14 3.14 -8.76
C LEU A 199 4.22 1.66 -9.14
N LEU A 200 3.31 1.24 -10.01
CA LEU A 200 3.24 -0.14 -10.49
C LEU A 200 3.72 -0.24 -11.93
N VAL A 201 4.50 -1.28 -12.22
CA VAL A 201 4.77 -1.78 -13.56
C VAL A 201 4.19 -3.19 -13.72
N ASN A 202 4.25 -3.75 -14.91
CA ASN A 202 3.85 -5.13 -15.18
C ASN A 202 4.88 -5.82 -16.10
N ALA A 203 4.44 -6.46 -17.19
CA ALA A 203 5.36 -7.00 -18.20
C ALA A 203 6.10 -5.89 -18.99
N GLY A 204 5.62 -4.64 -18.91
CA GLY A 204 6.24 -3.43 -19.47
C GLY A 204 6.09 -2.25 -18.51
N VAL A 205 6.32 -1.02 -18.98
CA VAL A 205 5.94 0.21 -18.24
C VAL A 205 4.60 0.72 -18.78
N PRO A 206 3.49 0.64 -18.02
CA PRO A 206 2.19 1.14 -18.45
C PRO A 206 2.16 2.66 -18.59
N GLN A 207 1.25 3.17 -19.43
CA GLN A 207 1.17 4.60 -19.72
C GLN A 207 0.98 5.51 -18.47
N PRO A 208 0.18 5.14 -17.45
CA PRO A 208 0.07 5.93 -16.23
C PRO A 208 1.43 6.11 -15.52
N THR A 209 2.21 5.04 -15.42
CA THR A 209 3.56 5.06 -14.85
C THR A 209 4.52 5.86 -15.74
N ARG A 210 4.53 5.62 -17.06
CA ARG A 210 5.34 6.38 -18.03
C ARG A 210 5.13 7.88 -17.91
N SER A 211 3.89 8.32 -17.70
CA SER A 211 3.53 9.74 -17.62
C SER A 211 4.10 10.44 -16.39
N LEU A 212 4.42 9.69 -15.32
CA LEU A 212 4.99 10.24 -14.09
C LEU A 212 6.51 10.10 -14.04
N VAL A 213 7.05 9.01 -14.59
CA VAL A 213 8.50 8.75 -14.57
C VAL A 213 9.24 9.32 -15.77
N GLY A 214 8.53 9.80 -16.78
CA GLY A 214 9.13 10.41 -17.96
C GLY A 214 9.54 11.86 -17.73
N ALA A 215 10.74 12.24 -18.17
CA ALA A 215 11.13 13.63 -18.34
C ALA A 215 12.03 13.78 -19.56
N CYS A 216 11.93 14.93 -20.24
CA CYS A 216 12.82 15.25 -21.34
C CYS A 216 13.91 16.22 -20.87
N GLY A 217 15.09 16.17 -21.49
CA GLY A 217 16.22 17.03 -21.15
C GLY A 217 17.14 16.42 -20.11
N SER A 218 17.33 17.08 -18.97
CA SER A 218 18.13 16.52 -17.88
C SER A 218 17.28 15.55 -17.05
N PRO A 219 17.86 14.47 -16.49
CA PRO A 219 17.14 13.60 -15.57
C PRO A 219 16.55 14.38 -14.41
N GLU A 220 15.26 14.17 -14.14
CA GLU A 220 14.53 14.77 -13.03
C GLU A 220 13.87 13.72 -12.12
N VAL A 221 13.97 12.43 -12.46
CA VAL A 221 13.24 11.36 -11.79
C VAL A 221 14.20 10.34 -11.16
N ASP A 222 14.16 10.22 -9.83
CA ASP A 222 14.89 9.18 -9.11
C ASP A 222 13.96 7.97 -8.87
N LEU A 223 14.35 6.80 -9.34
CA LEU A 223 13.57 5.56 -9.21
C LEU A 223 14.27 4.55 -8.28
N LEU A 224 13.51 4.02 -7.33
CA LEU A 224 13.91 2.84 -6.55
C LEU A 224 13.09 1.63 -6.99
N LEU A 225 13.73 0.69 -7.68
CA LEU A 225 13.09 -0.55 -8.12
C LEU A 225 13.13 -1.60 -7.00
N VAL A 226 11.98 -2.18 -6.68
CA VAL A 226 11.86 -3.16 -5.59
C VAL A 226 11.79 -4.58 -6.16
N GLY A 227 12.80 -5.37 -5.81
CA GLY A 227 12.99 -6.73 -6.31
C GLY A 227 14.11 -6.80 -7.36
N ASP A 228 14.56 -8.02 -7.65
CA ASP A 228 15.57 -8.25 -8.69
C ASP A 228 14.91 -8.43 -10.08
N THR A 229 15.70 -8.86 -11.07
CA THR A 229 15.21 -9.07 -12.44
C THR A 229 14.17 -10.18 -12.57
N SER A 230 13.97 -11.02 -11.56
CA SER A 230 12.85 -11.99 -11.52
C SER A 230 11.52 -11.30 -11.19
N ILE A 231 11.54 -10.18 -10.47
CA ILE A 231 10.35 -9.41 -10.09
C ILE A 231 10.09 -8.28 -11.09
N VAL A 232 11.10 -7.45 -11.36
CA VAL A 232 11.04 -6.36 -12.34
C VAL A 232 11.98 -6.72 -13.50
N PRO A 233 11.48 -7.27 -14.63
CA PRO A 233 12.33 -7.78 -15.70
C PRO A 233 13.32 -6.74 -16.23
N ALA A 234 14.53 -7.17 -16.62
CA ALA A 234 15.59 -6.27 -17.10
C ALA A 234 15.15 -5.36 -18.26
N ALA A 235 14.25 -5.84 -19.13
CA ALA A 235 13.67 -5.03 -20.20
C ALA A 235 12.82 -3.86 -19.66
N VAL A 236 12.06 -4.07 -18.58
CA VAL A 236 11.28 -3.04 -17.90
C VAL A 236 12.21 -2.04 -17.20
N GLN A 237 13.27 -2.52 -16.54
CA GLN A 237 14.27 -1.65 -15.91
C GLN A 237 14.94 -0.72 -16.96
N ALA A 238 15.39 -1.29 -18.08
CA ALA A 238 15.99 -0.52 -19.17
C ALA A 238 15.00 0.46 -19.82
N GLU A 239 13.72 0.10 -19.90
CA GLU A 239 12.67 1.00 -20.38
C GLU A 239 12.46 2.17 -19.41
N LEU A 240 12.41 1.93 -18.10
CA LEU A 240 12.32 2.98 -17.07
C LEU A 240 13.51 3.94 -17.15
N ASP A 241 14.73 3.41 -17.23
CA ASP A 241 15.95 4.21 -17.35
C ASP A 241 15.95 5.10 -18.59
N ALA A 242 15.33 4.65 -19.68
CA ALA A 242 15.27 5.38 -20.94
C ALA A 242 14.17 6.45 -21.00
N LEU A 243 13.23 6.47 -20.05
CA LEU A 243 12.12 7.43 -20.02
C LEU A 243 12.53 8.78 -19.41
N ASP A 244 13.62 8.84 -18.65
CA ASP A 244 14.12 10.07 -18.04
C ASP A 244 15.41 10.57 -18.71
N GLY A 245 15.51 11.89 -18.92
CA GLY A 245 16.69 12.51 -19.51
C GLY A 245 16.87 12.33 -21.02
N GLY A 246 15.78 12.04 -21.76
CA GLY A 246 15.79 11.86 -23.22
C GLY A 246 15.72 13.17 -24.02
N ALA A 247 15.99 13.11 -25.33
CA ALA A 247 15.79 14.25 -26.23
C ALA A 247 14.29 14.53 -26.45
N CYS A 248 13.89 15.82 -26.41
CA CYS A 248 12.51 16.27 -26.68
C CYS A 248 12.16 16.21 -28.18
#